data_AF-A0A9E2DWF7-F1
#
_entry.id   AF-A0A9E2DWF7-F1
#
_cell.length_a   1.000
_cell.length_b   1.000
_cell.length_c   1.000
_cell.angle_alpha   90.00
_cell.angle_beta   90.00
_cell.angle_gamma   90.00
#
_symmetry.space_group_name_H-M   'P 1'
#
loop_
_entity.id
_entity.type
_entity.pdbx_description
1 polymer ?
#
loop_
_entity_poly.entity_id
_entity_poly.type
_entity_poly.pdbx_seq_one_letter_code
_entity_poly.pdbx_strand_id
1 'polypeptide(L)'
;MQIGECSIDLFLDALASKEPTPGGGAVAGLLAGLASSLGNMVLAYSEGKKSLAEHCDVHADCFSILQEAQSEAIRLGNADAQAYEKVSELWKLPKDNATRIESWDVVHLDAARVPIEIMKLSENVLQTRRRLLG
;
A
#
# COMPACT_ATOMS: atom_id res chain seq x y z
N MET A 1 -11.52 9.26 3.09
CA MET A 1 -11.50 8.82 1.67
C MET A 1 -10.97 7.38 1.61
N GLN A 2 -11.54 6.53 0.76
CA GLN A 2 -11.04 5.16 0.53
C GLN A 2 -10.31 5.11 -0.82
N ILE A 3 -9.01 4.84 -0.82
CA ILE A 3 -8.12 4.98 -2.01
C ILE A 3 -8.57 4.09 -3.18
N GLY A 4 -9.09 2.89 -2.90
CA GLY A 4 -9.56 1.95 -3.93
C GLY A 4 -10.95 2.24 -4.51
N GLU A 5 -11.68 3.20 -3.95
CA GLU A 5 -13.08 3.49 -4.31
C GLU A 5 -13.27 4.92 -4.85
N CYS A 6 -12.28 5.80 -4.69
CA CYS A 6 -12.33 7.16 -5.22
C CYS A 6 -11.77 7.25 -6.65
N SER A 7 -12.18 8.30 -7.38
CA SER A 7 -11.51 8.64 -8.63
C SER A 7 -10.08 9.12 -8.38
N ILE A 8 -9.22 8.96 -9.39
CA ILE A 8 -7.85 9.48 -9.36
C ILE A 8 -7.87 11.00 -9.17
N ASP A 9 -8.75 11.72 -9.87
CA ASP A 9 -8.88 13.18 -9.73
C ASP A 9 -9.18 13.59 -8.28
N LEU A 10 -10.13 12.91 -7.63
CA LEU A 10 -10.47 13.19 -6.23
C LEU A 10 -9.30 12.91 -5.28
N PHE A 11 -8.56 11.82 -5.53
CA PHE A 11 -7.36 11.51 -4.74
C PHE A 11 -6.28 12.58 -4.90
N LEU A 12 -6.04 13.06 -6.13
CA LEU A 12 -5.05 14.09 -6.43
C LEU A 12 -5.43 15.44 -5.81
N ASP A 13 -6.69 15.85 -5.91
CA ASP A 13 -7.20 17.07 -5.29
C ASP A 13 -7.05 17.03 -3.78
N ALA A 14 -7.38 15.89 -3.15
CA ALA A 14 -7.22 15.71 -1.70
C ALA A 14 -5.73 15.75 -1.28
N LEU A 15 -4.84 15.09 -2.01
CA LEU A 15 -3.39 15.11 -1.75
C LEU A 15 -2.79 16.51 -1.89
N ALA A 16 -3.30 17.33 -2.82
CA ALA A 16 -2.85 18.70 -3.04
C ALA A 16 -3.48 19.72 -2.06
N SER A 17 -4.41 19.28 -1.21
CA SER A 17 -5.14 20.13 -0.28
C SER A 17 -4.34 20.45 0.99
N LYS A 18 -4.95 21.19 1.92
CA LYS A 18 -4.41 21.42 3.27
C LYS A 18 -4.86 20.36 4.29
N GLU A 19 -5.56 19.32 3.84
CA GLU A 19 -6.00 18.24 4.70
C GLU A 19 -4.81 17.34 5.07
N PRO A 20 -4.80 16.76 6.28
CA PRO A 20 -3.71 15.92 6.74
C PRO A 20 -3.60 14.57 6.03
N THR A 21 -4.67 14.11 5.37
CA THR A 21 -4.73 12.84 4.64
C THR A 21 -5.42 13.03 3.30
N PRO A 22 -5.02 12.30 2.23
CA PRO A 22 -4.00 11.26 2.19
C PRO A 22 -2.57 11.82 2.28
N GLY A 23 -1.69 11.11 3.01
CA GLY A 23 -0.29 11.47 3.19
C GLY A 23 0.68 10.64 2.34
N GLY A 24 1.98 10.75 2.63
CA GLY A 24 3.02 10.04 1.91
C GLY A 24 2.93 8.51 2.01
N GLY A 25 2.50 7.96 3.15
CA GLY A 25 2.31 6.52 3.31
C GLY A 25 1.15 5.99 2.46
N ALA A 26 0.02 6.69 2.45
CA ALA A 26 -1.10 6.43 1.55
C ALA A 26 -0.66 6.42 0.07
N VAL A 27 0.16 7.38 -0.35
CA VAL A 27 0.74 7.43 -1.70
C VAL A 27 1.68 6.24 -1.95
N ALA A 28 2.54 5.89 -0.99
CA ALA A 28 3.43 4.74 -1.12
C ALA A 28 2.64 3.42 -1.29
N GLY A 29 1.55 3.24 -0.55
CA GLY A 29 0.61 2.13 -0.74
C GLY A 29 0.02 2.12 -2.16
N LEU A 30 -0.48 3.25 -2.65
CA LEU A 30 -1.00 3.35 -4.02
C LEU A 30 0.06 2.98 -5.07
N LEU A 31 1.28 3.49 -4.92
CA LEU A 31 2.39 3.19 -5.84
C LEU A 31 2.77 1.71 -5.84
N ALA A 32 2.77 1.05 -4.68
CA ALA A 32 2.98 -0.40 -4.59
C ALA A 32 1.87 -1.17 -5.33
N GLY A 33 0.62 -0.72 -5.18
CA GLY A 33 -0.52 -1.29 -5.90
C GLY A 33 -0.36 -1.18 -7.43
N LEU A 34 -0.02 0.02 -7.92
CA LEU A 34 0.23 0.26 -9.34
C LEU A 34 1.39 -0.59 -9.88
N ALA A 35 2.48 -0.71 -9.11
CA ALA A 35 3.62 -1.54 -9.48
C ALA A 35 3.25 -3.03 -9.61
N SER A 36 2.42 -3.53 -8.69
CA SER A 36 1.87 -4.90 -8.75
C SER A 36 0.95 -5.09 -9.95
N SER A 37 0.02 -4.17 -10.20
CA SER A 37 -0.89 -4.22 -11.36
C SER A 37 -0.15 -4.25 -12.69
N LEU A 38 0.93 -3.47 -12.83
CA LEU A 38 1.77 -3.50 -14.04
C LEU A 38 2.46 -4.86 -14.23
N GLY A 39 2.88 -5.52 -13.14
CA GLY A 39 3.43 -6.87 -13.21
C GLY A 39 2.38 -7.90 -13.66
N ASN A 40 1.17 -7.82 -13.11
CA ASN A 40 0.04 -8.65 -13.52
C ASN A 40 -0.32 -8.46 -15.00
N MET A 41 -0.28 -7.23 -15.51
CA MET A 41 -0.51 -6.93 -16.92
C MET A 41 0.51 -7.65 -17.82
N VAL A 42 1.80 -7.63 -17.47
CA VAL A 42 2.85 -8.33 -18.22
C VAL A 42 2.62 -9.85 -18.23
N LEU A 43 2.24 -10.41 -17.08
CA LEU A 43 1.93 -11.84 -16.96
C LEU A 43 0.69 -12.23 -17.77
N ALA A 44 -0.36 -11.41 -17.77
CA ALA A 44 -1.55 -11.62 -18.60
C ALA A 44 -1.21 -11.61 -20.09
N TYR A 45 -0.31 -10.74 -20.55
CA TYR A 45 0.21 -10.78 -21.93
C TYR A 45 1.12 -11.98 -22.22
N SER A 46 1.57 -12.69 -21.20
CA SER A 46 2.49 -13.83 -21.33
C SER A 46 1.76 -15.17 -21.32
N GLU A 47 0.54 -15.20 -20.76
CA GLU A 47 -0.30 -16.38 -20.68
C GLU A 47 -0.58 -16.99 -22.06
N GLY A 48 -0.48 -18.32 -22.17
CA GLY A 48 -0.77 -19.08 -23.39
C GLY A 48 0.26 -18.94 -24.53
N LYS A 49 1.32 -18.13 -24.37
CA LYS A 49 2.39 -18.04 -25.39
C LYS A 49 3.23 -19.31 -25.41
N LYS A 50 3.25 -20.00 -26.56
CA LYS A 50 4.06 -21.21 -26.77
C LYS A 50 5.55 -21.00 -26.47
N SER A 51 6.09 -19.81 -26.76
CA SER A 51 7.48 -19.46 -26.48
C SER A 51 7.81 -19.31 -24.99
N LEU A 52 6.80 -19.25 -24.11
CA LEU A 52 6.96 -19.09 -22.67
C LEU A 52 6.38 -20.28 -21.89
N ALA A 53 6.10 -21.40 -22.58
CA ALA A 53 5.46 -22.56 -21.98
C ALA A 53 6.27 -23.16 -20.82
N GLU A 54 7.60 -23.07 -20.88
CA GLU A 54 8.49 -23.53 -19.80
C GLU A 54 8.42 -22.67 -18.52
N HIS A 55 7.87 -21.46 -18.62
CA HIS A 55 7.76 -20.51 -17.50
C HIS A 55 6.36 -20.42 -16.92
N CYS A 56 5.39 -21.19 -17.42
CA CYS A 56 3.98 -21.12 -17.01
C CYS A 56 3.79 -21.21 -15.48
N ASP A 57 4.48 -22.13 -14.82
CA ASP A 57 4.34 -22.32 -13.37
C ASP A 57 4.88 -21.11 -12.58
N VAL A 58 6.04 -20.58 -12.99
CA VAL A 58 6.63 -19.38 -12.36
C VAL A 58 5.74 -18.16 -12.61
N HIS A 59 5.19 -18.02 -13.82
CA HIS A 59 4.26 -16.95 -14.17
C HIS A 59 2.98 -17.01 -13.33
N ALA A 60 2.39 -18.19 -13.17
CA ALA A 60 1.17 -18.37 -12.38
C ALA A 60 1.39 -18.06 -10.88
N ASP A 61 2.52 -18.49 -10.31
CA ASP A 61 2.87 -18.18 -8.93
C ASP A 61 3.12 -16.68 -8.74
N CYS A 62 3.90 -16.06 -9.63
CA CYS A 62 4.15 -14.62 -9.58
C CYS A 62 2.86 -13.80 -9.75
N PHE A 63 1.93 -14.25 -10.60
CA PHE A 63 0.64 -13.60 -10.79
C PHE A 63 -0.17 -13.59 -9.49
N SER A 64 -0.25 -14.75 -8.82
CA SER A 64 -0.95 -14.87 -7.54
C SER A 64 -0.36 -13.91 -6.49
N ILE A 65 0.97 -13.89 -6.33
CA ILE A 65 1.66 -13.02 -5.37
C ILE A 65 1.41 -11.54 -5.68
N LEU A 66 1.48 -11.13 -6.95
CA LEU A 66 1.27 -9.74 -7.35
C LEU A 66 -0.20 -9.32 -7.22
N GLN A 67 -1.16 -10.23 -7.44
CA GLN A 67 -2.58 -9.97 -7.21
C GLN A 67 -2.90 -9.76 -5.72
N GLU A 68 -2.33 -10.59 -4.85
CA GLU A 68 -2.41 -10.38 -3.40
C GLU A 68 -1.76 -9.06 -3.00
N ALA A 69 -0.57 -8.78 -3.54
CA ALA A 69 0.15 -7.55 -3.22
C ALA A 69 -0.59 -6.29 -3.68
N GLN A 70 -1.27 -6.33 -4.82
CA GLN A 70 -2.12 -5.25 -5.29
C GLN A 70 -3.24 -4.93 -4.28
N SER A 71 -3.91 -5.97 -3.79
CA SER A 71 -5.03 -5.82 -2.83
C SER A 71 -4.53 -5.30 -1.48
N GLU A 72 -3.42 -5.85 -1.00
CA GLU A 72 -2.81 -5.46 0.26
C GLU A 72 -2.29 -4.02 0.23
N ALA A 73 -1.76 -3.58 -0.92
CA ALA A 73 -1.27 -2.21 -1.10
C ALA A 73 -2.35 -1.15 -0.87
N ILE A 74 -3.56 -1.39 -1.40
CA ILE A 74 -4.71 -0.49 -1.17
C ILE A 74 -5.16 -0.53 0.29
N ARG A 75 -5.18 -1.72 0.90
CA ARG A 75 -5.50 -1.87 2.33
C ARG A 75 -4.53 -1.07 3.21
N LEU A 76 -3.23 -1.19 2.96
CA LEU A 76 -2.18 -0.48 3.70
C LEU A 76 -2.24 1.05 3.46
N GLY A 77 -2.52 1.49 2.23
CA GLY A 77 -2.70 2.92 1.96
C GLY A 77 -3.86 3.53 2.74
N ASN A 78 -4.98 2.80 2.86
CA ASN A 78 -6.09 3.20 3.73
C ASN A 78 -5.72 3.14 5.22
N ALA A 79 -4.97 2.13 5.64
CA ALA A 79 -4.51 1.98 7.01
C ALA A 79 -3.60 3.15 7.45
N ASP A 80 -2.77 3.69 6.54
CA ASP A 80 -1.92 4.86 6.80
C ASP A 80 -2.77 6.09 7.14
N ALA A 81 -3.77 6.37 6.30
CA ALA A 81 -4.70 7.48 6.53
C ALA A 81 -5.46 7.33 7.86
N GLN A 82 -5.94 6.12 8.18
CA GLN A 82 -6.64 5.83 9.44
C GLN A 82 -5.73 5.92 10.67
N ALA A 83 -4.48 5.47 10.56
CA ALA A 83 -3.52 5.55 11.66
C ALA A 83 -3.14 7.02 11.93
N TYR A 84 -2.96 7.83 10.88
CA TYR A 84 -2.71 9.25 11.02
C TYR A 84 -3.90 10.00 11.65
N GLU A 85 -5.13 9.62 11.30
CA GLU A 85 -6.33 10.21 11.91
C GLU A 85 -6.31 10.06 13.44
N LYS A 86 -5.95 8.87 13.95
CA LYS A 86 -5.78 8.63 15.39
C LYS A 86 -4.66 9.48 16.01
N VAL A 87 -3.53 9.63 15.33
CA VAL A 87 -2.43 10.52 15.79
C VAL A 87 -2.92 11.97 15.87
N SER A 88 -3.66 12.43 14.85
CA SER A 88 -4.23 13.77 14.78
C SER A 88 -5.23 14.03 15.90
N GLU A 89 -6.13 13.08 16.18
CA GLU A 89 -7.05 13.14 17.32
C GLU A 89 -6.32 13.23 18.66
N LEU A 90 -5.27 12.43 18.84
CA LEU A 90 -4.45 12.43 20.04
C LEU A 90 -3.75 13.78 20.26
N TRP A 91 -3.27 14.42 19.19
CA TRP A 91 -2.59 15.71 19.26
C TRP A 91 -3.52 16.88 19.61
N LYS A 92 -4.82 16.76 19.33
CA LYS A 92 -5.83 17.77 19.70
C LYS A 92 -6.08 17.82 21.22
N LEU A 93 -5.75 16.77 21.96
CA LEU A 93 -5.90 16.72 23.42
C LEU A 93 -4.82 17.57 24.13
N PRO A 94 -5.10 18.20 25.29
CA PRO A 94 -4.08 18.84 26.12
C PRO A 94 -2.95 17.88 26.49
N LYS A 95 -1.72 18.40 26.67
CA LYS A 95 -0.53 17.57 26.94
C LYS A 95 -0.59 16.78 28.24
N ASP A 96 -1.34 17.28 29.22
CA ASP A 96 -1.57 16.70 30.55
C ASP A 96 -2.83 15.81 30.62
N ASN A 97 -3.54 15.64 29.50
CA ASN A 97 -4.70 14.77 29.43
C ASN A 97 -4.30 13.30 29.62
N ALA A 98 -4.95 12.59 30.56
CA ALA A 98 -4.64 11.20 30.89
C ALA A 98 -4.74 10.27 29.67
N THR A 99 -5.79 10.39 28.85
CA THR A 99 -5.96 9.59 27.63
C THR A 99 -4.84 9.83 26.63
N ARG A 100 -4.38 11.09 26.50
CA ARG A 100 -3.24 11.42 25.63
C ARG A 100 -1.97 10.72 26.07
N ILE A 101 -1.68 10.75 27.37
CA ILE A 101 -0.47 10.16 27.95
C ILE A 101 -0.53 8.63 27.82
N GLU A 102 -1.65 8.01 28.20
CA GLU A 102 -1.83 6.55 28.19
C GLU A 102 -1.80 5.96 26.78
N SER A 103 -2.35 6.67 25.78
CA SER A 103 -2.45 6.17 24.40
C SER A 103 -1.25 6.55 23.52
N TRP A 104 -0.31 7.37 24.03
CA TRP A 104 0.76 7.96 23.24
C TRP A 104 1.58 6.93 22.48
N ASP A 105 2.17 5.97 23.19
CA ASP A 105 3.07 5.01 22.58
C ASP A 105 2.34 4.08 21.61
N VAL A 106 1.16 3.59 21.98
CA VAL A 106 0.38 2.66 21.16
C VAL A 106 0.00 3.30 19.83
N VAL A 107 -0.55 4.52 19.84
CA VAL A 107 -1.00 5.20 18.63
C VAL A 107 0.18 5.50 17.70
N HIS A 108 1.31 5.96 18.23
CA HIS A 108 2.49 6.27 17.40
C HIS A 108 3.17 5.00 16.86
N LEU A 109 3.23 3.91 17.66
CA LEU A 109 3.75 2.63 17.19
C LEU A 109 2.87 2.05 16.08
N ASP A 110 1.55 2.11 16.22
CA ASP A 110 0.63 1.64 15.18
C ASP A 110 0.75 2.47 13.89
N ALA A 111 0.88 3.79 14.01
CA ALA A 111 1.15 4.65 12.86
C ALA A 111 2.51 4.33 12.19
N ALA A 112 3.55 4.02 12.97
CA ALA A 112 4.86 3.65 12.44
C ALA A 112 4.89 2.24 11.81
N ARG A 113 3.98 1.34 12.19
CA ARG A 113 3.91 -0.02 11.62
C ARG A 113 3.45 -0.03 10.17
N VAL A 114 2.49 0.82 9.80
CA VAL A 114 1.95 0.85 8.43
C VAL A 114 3.02 1.07 7.36
N PRO A 115 3.90 2.09 7.44
CA PRO A 115 4.94 2.28 6.44
C PRO A 115 5.96 1.13 6.41
N ILE A 116 6.19 0.44 7.55
CA ILE A 116 7.03 -0.77 7.58
C ILE A 116 6.42 -1.90 6.76
N GLU A 117 5.11 -2.12 6.91
CA GLU A 117 4.41 -3.13 6.11
C GLU A 117 4.38 -2.76 4.62
N ILE A 118 4.25 -1.47 4.28
CA ILE A 118 4.36 -1.01 2.89
C ILE A 118 5.76 -1.28 2.33
N MET A 119 6.82 -1.07 3.11
CA MET A 119 8.20 -1.38 2.69
C MET A 119 8.39 -2.88 2.42
N LYS A 120 7.91 -3.74 3.33
CA LYS A 120 7.96 -5.21 3.14
C LYS A 120 7.18 -5.66 1.91
N LEU A 121 5.99 -5.08 1.71
CA LEU A 121 5.17 -5.35 0.54
C LEU A 121 5.91 -4.94 -0.75
N SER A 122 6.51 -3.76 -0.76
CA SER A 122 7.28 -3.25 -1.89
C SER A 122 8.49 -4.13 -2.21
N GLU A 123 9.18 -4.62 -1.17
CA GLU A 123 10.26 -5.59 -1.32
C GLU A 123 9.74 -6.90 -1.94
N ASN A 124 8.62 -7.44 -1.45
CA ASN A 124 8.02 -8.65 -2.01
C ASN A 124 7.68 -8.47 -3.50
N VAL A 125 7.09 -7.35 -3.89
CA VAL A 125 6.82 -7.02 -5.30
C VAL A 125 8.11 -6.97 -6.12
N LEU A 126 9.18 -6.36 -5.60
CA LEU A 126 10.47 -6.31 -6.27
C LEU A 126 11.07 -7.71 -6.47
N GLN A 127 11.05 -8.56 -5.44
CA GLN A 127 11.58 -9.92 -5.52
C GLN A 127 10.76 -10.78 -6.49
N THR A 128 9.44 -10.67 -6.47
CA THR A 128 8.58 -11.36 -7.44
C THR A 128 8.89 -10.94 -8.87
N ARG A 129 9.11 -9.65 -9.12
CA ARG A 129 9.51 -9.17 -10.46
C ARG A 129 10.89 -9.66 -10.88
N ARG A 130 11.83 -9.84 -9.94
CA ARG A 130 13.14 -10.43 -10.25
C ARG A 130 13.02 -11.86 -10.75
N ARG A 131 12.11 -12.66 -10.19
CA ARG A 131 11.85 -14.04 -10.64
C ARG A 131 11.40 -14.12 -12.10
N LEU A 132 10.82 -13.04 -12.64
CA LEU A 132 10.39 -12.95 -14.03
C LEU A 132 11.54 -12.64 -15.02
N LEU A 133 12.73 -12.32 -14.51
CA LEU A 133 13.89 -12.01 -15.36
C LEU A 133 14.74 -13.23 -15.72
N GLY A 134 14.47 -14.40 -15.12
CA GLY A 134 15.31 -15.60 -15.20
C GLY A 134 16.39 -15.59 -14.13
#